data_AF-A0ABD7VSX9-F1
#
_entry.id   AF-A0ABD7VSX9-F1
#
_cell.length_a   1.000
_cell.length_b   1.000
_cell.length_c   1.000
_cell.angle_alpha   90.00
_cell.angle_beta   90.00
_cell.angle_gamma   90.00
#
_symmetry.space_group_name_H-M   'P 1'
#
loop_
_entity.id
_entity.type
_entity.pdbx_description
1 polymer ?
#
loop_
_entity_poly.entity_id
_entity_poly.type
_entity_poly.pdbx_seq_one_letter_code
_entity_poly.pdbx_strand_id
1 'polypeptide(L)'
;MIVYLMVSGLVGLSWLVRKPMVLLALDPVMGLRFLFSGSNLAGFAVLSVVFLAITGAEALSADQGQLGRGNIRVAWGLALVCILLGYFGQGAWMLQHPGFTVTAEGVAPYFAMMPEWLRPISVLLALLAGIIASQALITAAFSLAAAADGLGWLPRMRTVYPGDTKGQVCIPAVDVFLCVACVGVMLHFKSSSAMEAAYGLALIVAMLMDTFMLWYWIRHVAHRAAWMAWLACGPFALLELAFLEASLGKFLEGGYITVALAGLILFCLRACIRVRGLERVRRRMIRVDHLSTMLEQAASDENRDYVADQIVWLTPDPRMGMINRDVAVSMIRRKARMYWAVTVTQTNDPDSVERDVKVDGRLVRLRFKLGFKVPRPIS
;
A
#
# COMPACT_ATOMS: atom_id res chain seq x y z
N MET A 1 18.82 -9.94 -2.74
CA MET A 1 18.86 -9.06 -1.54
C MET A 1 19.90 -9.51 -0.52
N ILE A 2 19.82 -10.73 0.04
CA ILE A 2 20.74 -11.19 1.10
C ILE A 2 22.22 -11.13 0.68
N VAL A 3 22.57 -11.60 -0.52
CA VAL A 3 23.95 -11.55 -1.02
C VAL A 3 24.49 -10.12 -1.05
N TYR A 4 23.71 -9.16 -1.54
CA TYR A 4 24.06 -7.74 -1.55
C TYR A 4 24.30 -7.19 -0.13
N LEU A 5 23.41 -7.52 0.81
CA LEU A 5 23.55 -7.12 2.21
C LEU A 5 24.81 -7.72 2.85
N MET A 6 25.07 -9.01 2.63
CA MET A 6 26.25 -9.68 3.16
C MET A 6 27.55 -9.10 2.59
N VAL A 7 27.63 -8.87 1.27
CA VAL A 7 28.80 -8.22 0.65
C VAL A 7 29.02 -6.84 1.23
N SER A 8 27.95 -6.04 1.36
CA SER A 8 28.01 -4.69 1.95
C SER A 8 28.50 -4.72 3.40
N GLY A 9 27.96 -5.65 4.20
CA GLY A 9 28.33 -5.81 5.61
C GLY A 9 29.77 -6.30 5.79
N LEU A 10 30.24 -7.24 4.96
CA LEU A 10 31.61 -7.76 5.01
C LEU A 10 32.64 -6.70 4.60
N VAL A 11 32.37 -5.95 3.53
CA VAL A 11 33.23 -4.83 3.13
C VAL A 11 33.23 -3.77 4.23
N GLY A 12 32.06 -3.43 4.78
CA GLY A 12 31.94 -2.47 5.87
C GLY A 12 32.71 -2.89 7.12
N LEU A 13 32.63 -4.17 7.50
CA LEU A 13 33.37 -4.75 8.61
C LEU A 13 34.89 -4.66 8.39
N SER A 14 35.37 -4.89 7.17
CA SER A 14 36.80 -4.79 6.85
C SER A 14 37.39 -3.40 7.12
N TRP A 15 36.60 -2.35 6.90
CA TRP A 15 36.98 -0.96 7.21
C TRP A 15 36.78 -0.63 8.68
N LEU A 16 35.71 -1.14 9.30
CA LEU A 16 35.43 -0.96 10.72
C LEU A 16 36.57 -1.48 11.60
N VAL A 17 37.12 -2.65 11.30
CA VAL A 17 38.26 -3.24 12.04
C VAL A 17 39.50 -2.34 11.98
N ARG A 18 39.70 -1.59 10.88
CA ARG A 18 40.83 -0.67 10.72
C ARG A 18 40.68 0.62 11.55
N LYS A 19 39.44 1.07 11.77
CA LYS A 19 39.13 2.28 12.56
C LYS A 19 37.92 2.02 13.48
N PRO A 20 38.13 1.31 14.60
CA PRO A 20 37.04 0.98 15.53
C PRO A 20 36.46 2.22 16.23
N MET A 21 37.17 3.35 16.19
CA MET A 21 36.71 4.63 16.74
C MET A 21 35.35 5.08 16.18
N VAL A 22 34.96 4.63 14.98
CA VAL A 22 33.65 4.93 14.39
C VAL A 22 32.49 4.40 15.24
N LEU A 23 32.70 3.37 16.07
CA LEU A 23 31.68 2.85 16.98
C LEU A 23 31.24 3.86 18.05
N LEU A 24 32.03 4.92 18.31
CA LEU A 24 31.61 6.04 19.15
C LEU A 24 30.36 6.74 18.60
N ALA A 25 30.05 6.60 17.32
CA ALA A 25 28.80 7.10 16.73
C ALA A 25 27.53 6.42 17.28
N LEU A 26 27.66 5.29 17.99
CA LEU A 26 26.54 4.67 18.72
C LEU A 26 26.14 5.46 19.98
N ASP A 27 27.02 6.31 20.50
CA ASP A 27 26.70 7.16 21.64
C ASP A 27 25.71 8.27 21.20
N PRO A 28 24.46 8.28 21.70
CA PRO A 28 23.49 9.30 21.33
C PRO A 28 23.94 10.72 21.72
N VAL A 29 24.82 10.86 22.72
CA VAL A 29 25.39 12.15 23.11
C VAL A 29 26.24 12.74 21.99
N MET A 30 26.94 11.91 21.21
CA MET A 30 27.73 12.38 20.07
C MET A 30 26.83 12.94 18.96
N GLY A 31 25.71 12.27 18.66
CA GLY A 31 24.71 12.76 17.71
C GLY A 31 24.11 14.10 18.13
N LEU A 32 23.73 14.24 19.40
CA LEU A 32 23.20 15.49 19.96
C LEU A 32 24.25 16.61 19.92
N ARG A 33 25.50 16.33 20.31
CA ARG A 33 26.60 17.30 20.25
C ARG A 33 26.83 17.77 18.82
N PHE A 34 26.81 16.87 17.84
CA PHE A 34 26.93 17.23 16.43
C PHE A 34 25.75 18.11 15.96
N LEU A 35 24.52 17.75 16.33
CA LEU A 35 23.33 18.50 15.93
C LEU A 35 23.35 19.96 16.42
N PHE A 36 23.81 20.18 17.66
CA PHE A 36 23.90 21.52 18.27
C PHE A 36 25.27 22.19 18.12
N SER A 37 26.25 21.54 17.48
CA SER A 37 27.56 22.13 17.22
C SER A 37 27.51 23.20 16.14
N GLY A 38 28.27 24.29 16.32
CA GLY A 38 28.44 25.32 15.29
C GLY A 38 29.21 24.85 14.04
N SER A 39 29.81 23.65 14.05
CA SER A 39 30.44 23.04 12.87
C SER A 39 29.43 22.41 11.90
N ASN A 40 28.18 22.26 12.30
CA ASN A 40 27.13 21.78 11.42
C ASN A 40 26.56 22.91 10.55
N LEU A 41 27.16 23.14 9.38
CA LEU A 41 26.71 24.17 8.43
C LEU A 41 25.26 23.97 7.95
N ALA A 42 24.76 22.73 7.99
CA ALA A 42 23.39 22.41 7.57
C ALA A 42 22.39 22.42 8.74
N GLY A 43 22.84 22.62 9.99
CA GLY A 43 22.00 22.71 11.18
C GLY A 43 20.99 21.55 11.31
N PHE A 44 19.75 21.87 11.62
CA PHE A 44 18.67 20.88 11.72
C PHE A 44 18.32 20.20 10.39
N ALA A 45 18.67 20.79 9.23
CA ALA A 45 18.34 20.22 7.94
C ALA A 45 19.06 18.89 7.65
N VAL A 46 20.19 18.60 8.31
CA VAL A 46 20.88 17.30 8.22
C VAL A 46 19.96 16.15 8.62
N LEU A 47 19.08 16.40 9.58
CA LEU A 47 18.18 15.40 10.13
C LEU A 47 17.23 14.85 9.05
N SER A 48 16.84 15.67 8.06
CA SER A 48 16.04 15.24 6.89
C SER A 48 16.74 14.20 6.01
N VAL A 49 18.07 14.28 5.88
CA VAL A 49 18.87 13.37 5.06
C VAL A 49 19.11 12.07 5.82
N VAL A 50 19.43 12.16 7.11
CA VAL A 50 19.64 11.00 7.98
C VAL A 50 18.38 10.14 8.09
N PHE A 51 17.21 10.77 8.12
CA PHE A 51 15.92 10.07 8.16
C PHE A 51 15.77 9.06 7.00
N LEU A 52 16.30 9.37 5.83
CA LEU A 52 16.21 8.51 4.65
C LEU A 52 16.85 7.13 4.87
N ALA A 53 17.80 7.01 5.81
CA ALA A 53 18.44 5.74 6.14
C ALA A 53 17.51 4.73 6.86
N ILE A 54 16.42 5.20 7.49
CA ILE A 54 15.45 4.37 8.21
C ILE A 54 14.39 3.78 7.26
N THR A 55 14.34 4.32 6.03
CA THR A 55 13.29 4.01 5.07
C THR A 55 13.42 2.58 4.54
N GLY A 56 12.27 1.90 4.43
CA GLY A 56 12.19 0.48 4.05
C GLY A 56 11.86 -0.48 5.19
N ALA A 57 12.01 -0.08 6.46
CA ALA A 57 11.52 -0.86 7.60
C ALA A 57 9.98 -1.04 7.59
N GLU A 58 9.27 -0.03 7.10
CA GLU A 58 7.81 -0.04 6.91
C GLU A 58 7.39 -1.09 5.87
N ALA A 59 8.05 -1.10 4.71
CA ALA A 59 7.74 -2.05 3.63
C ALA A 59 7.96 -3.51 4.06
N LEU A 60 9.01 -3.79 4.85
CA LEU A 60 9.24 -5.13 5.42
C LEU A 60 8.10 -5.55 6.37
N SER A 61 7.49 -4.58 7.06
CA SER A 61 6.41 -4.83 8.03
C SER A 61 5.03 -4.92 7.38
N ALA A 62 4.82 -4.31 6.22
CA ALA A 62 3.57 -4.36 5.47
C ALA A 62 3.21 -5.80 5.05
N ASP A 63 4.20 -6.64 4.74
CA ASP A 63 4.00 -8.03 4.32
C ASP A 63 3.93 -9.05 5.48
N GLN A 64 3.75 -8.59 6.73
CA GLN A 64 3.59 -9.47 7.90
C GLN A 64 2.46 -10.48 7.76
N GLY A 65 1.39 -10.14 7.03
CA GLY A 65 0.27 -11.04 6.76
C GLY A 65 0.62 -12.23 5.88
N GLN A 66 1.65 -12.13 5.04
CA GLN A 66 2.03 -13.17 4.07
C GLN A 66 3.24 -13.99 4.52
N LEU A 67 4.26 -13.33 5.09
CA LEU A 67 5.54 -13.93 5.43
C LEU A 67 5.62 -14.49 6.85
N GLY A 68 4.73 -14.02 7.74
CA GLY A 68 4.69 -14.40 9.15
C GLY A 68 5.73 -13.68 10.02
N ARG A 69 5.42 -13.58 11.32
CA ARG A 69 6.20 -12.80 12.31
C ARG A 69 7.62 -13.33 12.55
N GLY A 70 7.85 -14.64 12.44
CA GLY A 70 9.16 -15.26 12.67
C GLY A 70 10.18 -14.87 11.61
N ASN A 71 9.80 -15.03 10.35
CA ASN A 71 10.66 -14.77 9.19
C ASN A 71 11.08 -13.30 9.13
N ILE A 72 10.15 -12.39 9.42
CA ILE A 72 10.43 -10.93 9.40
C ILE A 72 11.43 -10.53 10.49
N ARG A 73 11.34 -11.10 11.70
CA ARG A 73 12.30 -10.79 12.77
C ARG A 73 13.73 -11.20 12.41
N VAL A 74 13.90 -12.37 11.81
CA VAL A 74 15.21 -12.86 11.36
C VAL A 74 15.73 -12.00 10.21
N ALA A 75 14.90 -11.73 9.21
CA ALA A 75 15.27 -10.89 8.08
C ALA A 75 15.67 -9.47 8.52
N TRP A 76 14.93 -8.88 9.46
CA TRP A 76 15.21 -7.56 10.00
C TRP A 76 16.52 -7.52 10.78
N GLY A 77 16.77 -8.51 11.65
CA GLY A 77 18.03 -8.60 12.39
C GLY A 77 19.25 -8.70 11.47
N LEU A 78 19.17 -9.54 10.43
CA LEU A 78 20.23 -9.68 9.43
C LEU A 78 20.45 -8.37 8.64
N ALA A 79 19.37 -7.77 8.15
CA ALA A 79 19.45 -6.53 7.38
C ALA A 79 20.03 -5.39 8.22
N LEU A 80 19.59 -5.24 9.46
CA LEU A 80 20.09 -4.21 10.39
C LEU A 80 21.60 -4.34 10.60
N VAL A 81 22.10 -5.54 10.90
CA VAL A 81 23.53 -5.78 11.12
C VAL A 81 24.34 -5.43 9.87
N CYS A 82 23.91 -5.91 8.69
CA CYS A 82 24.59 -5.63 7.44
C CYS A 82 24.61 -4.14 7.09
N ILE A 83 23.50 -3.43 7.29
CA ILE A 83 23.37 -1.99 7.00
C ILE A 83 24.23 -1.18 7.96
N LEU A 84 24.19 -1.47 9.26
CA LEU A 84 25.01 -0.79 10.27
C LEU A 84 26.51 -0.96 9.98
N LEU A 85 26.96 -2.20 9.70
CA LEU A 85 28.34 -2.46 9.31
C LEU A 85 28.72 -1.70 8.04
N GLY A 86 27.83 -1.63 7.06
CA GLY A 86 28.02 -0.86 5.83
C GLY A 86 28.20 0.64 6.08
N TYR A 87 27.38 1.26 6.93
CA TYR A 87 27.51 2.67 7.28
C TYR A 87 28.75 2.97 8.12
N PHE A 88 29.05 2.13 9.13
CA PHE A 88 30.27 2.30 9.91
C PHE A 88 31.53 2.12 9.07
N GLY A 89 31.52 1.19 8.12
CA GLY A 89 32.60 1.02 7.15
C GLY A 89 32.81 2.26 6.28
N GLN A 90 31.73 2.86 5.78
CA GLN A 90 31.80 4.12 5.03
C GLN A 90 32.38 5.26 5.88
N GLY A 91 31.93 5.41 7.13
CA GLY A 91 32.49 6.39 8.06
C GLY A 91 33.98 6.15 8.33
N ALA A 92 34.39 4.90 8.54
CA ALA A 92 35.78 4.51 8.78
C ALA A 92 36.68 4.80 7.57
N TRP A 93 36.15 4.58 6.37
CA TRP A 93 36.83 4.88 5.12
C TRP A 93 37.00 6.39 4.91
N MET A 94 35.94 7.18 5.15
CA MET A 94 35.98 8.64 5.03
C MET A 94 36.98 9.28 6.00
N LEU A 95 37.08 8.78 7.24
CA LEU A 95 38.09 9.26 8.20
C LEU A 95 39.54 9.01 7.75
N GLN A 96 39.78 8.04 6.87
CA GLN A 96 41.11 7.78 6.31
C GLN A 96 41.37 8.57 5.02
N HIS A 97 40.35 9.18 4.43
CA HIS A 97 40.44 9.93 3.17
C HIS A 97 39.83 11.34 3.35
N PRO A 98 40.45 12.21 4.18
CA PRO A 98 39.89 13.52 4.54
C PRO A 98 39.76 14.51 3.36
N GLY A 99 40.40 14.24 2.22
CA GLY A 99 40.27 15.04 1.00
C GLY A 99 39.14 14.60 0.06
N PHE A 100 38.39 13.54 0.41
CA PHE A 100 37.32 13.03 -0.43
C PHE A 100 36.07 13.90 -0.29
N THR A 101 35.73 14.64 -1.35
CA THR A 101 34.49 15.42 -1.42
C THR A 101 33.44 14.64 -2.21
N VAL A 102 32.26 14.48 -1.62
CA VAL A 102 31.09 13.92 -2.31
C VAL A 102 30.57 15.00 -3.27
N THR A 103 30.91 14.86 -4.54
CA THR A 103 30.40 15.72 -5.62
C THR A 103 29.30 15.00 -6.39
N ALA A 104 28.42 15.73 -7.05
CA ALA A 104 27.32 15.15 -7.84
C ALA A 104 27.81 14.27 -9.02
N GLU A 105 29.04 14.49 -9.48
CA GLU A 105 29.72 13.70 -10.52
C GLU A 105 30.67 12.63 -9.94
N GLY A 106 30.88 12.66 -8.62
CA GLY A 106 31.79 11.79 -7.89
C GLY A 106 31.20 10.41 -7.59
N VAL A 107 32.08 9.45 -7.32
CA VAL A 107 31.69 8.10 -6.91
C VAL A 107 31.07 8.17 -5.50
N ALA A 108 29.91 7.54 -5.27
CA ALA A 108 29.34 7.50 -3.92
C ALA A 108 30.31 6.81 -2.92
N PRO A 109 30.40 7.26 -1.65
CA PRO A 109 31.31 6.69 -0.65
C PRO A 109 31.22 5.16 -0.53
N TYR A 110 30.02 4.61 -0.68
CA TYR A 110 29.77 3.17 -0.72
C TYR A 110 30.56 2.42 -1.80
N PHE A 111 30.65 2.95 -3.03
CA PHE A 111 31.41 2.33 -4.11
C PHE A 111 32.91 2.67 -4.06
N ALA A 112 33.24 3.82 -3.46
CA ALA A 112 34.62 4.27 -3.30
C ALA A 112 35.39 3.43 -2.26
N MET A 113 34.73 2.98 -1.19
CA MET A 113 35.34 2.09 -0.19
C MET A 113 35.63 0.67 -0.70
N MET A 114 35.10 0.30 -1.86
CA MET A 114 35.25 -1.05 -2.42
C MET A 114 36.54 -1.20 -3.24
N PRO A 115 37.22 -2.36 -3.16
CA PRO A 115 38.32 -2.69 -4.06
C PRO A 115 37.89 -2.60 -5.53
N GLU A 116 38.81 -2.21 -6.42
CA GLU A 116 38.52 -1.97 -7.85
C GLU A 116 37.88 -3.18 -8.55
N TRP A 117 38.33 -4.40 -8.22
CA TRP A 117 37.79 -5.63 -8.79
C TRP A 117 36.36 -5.96 -8.30
N LEU A 118 36.00 -5.53 -7.09
CA LEU A 118 34.69 -5.80 -6.49
C LEU A 118 33.64 -4.74 -6.85
N ARG A 119 34.09 -3.53 -7.20
CA ARG A 119 33.22 -2.40 -7.56
C ARG A 119 32.21 -2.70 -8.69
N PRO A 120 32.57 -3.29 -9.85
CA PRO A 120 31.58 -3.58 -10.88
C PRO A 120 30.58 -4.67 -10.44
N ILE A 121 31.04 -5.63 -9.65
CA ILE A 121 30.19 -6.71 -9.10
C ILE A 121 29.17 -6.13 -8.12
N SER A 122 29.59 -5.22 -7.25
CA SER A 122 28.70 -4.60 -6.27
C SER A 122 27.67 -3.68 -6.93
N VAL A 123 28.03 -2.98 -8.01
CA VAL A 123 27.08 -2.19 -8.82
C VAL A 123 25.99 -3.11 -9.39
N LEU A 124 26.37 -4.26 -9.96
CA LEU A 124 25.41 -5.24 -10.45
C LEU A 124 24.52 -5.79 -9.33
N LEU A 125 25.10 -6.13 -8.16
CA LEU A 125 24.35 -6.60 -7.00
C LEU A 125 23.38 -5.53 -6.47
N ALA A 126 23.79 -4.27 -6.45
CA ALA A 126 22.95 -3.14 -6.05
C ALA A 126 21.78 -2.95 -7.02
N LEU A 127 22.03 -3.05 -8.33
CA LEU A 127 20.98 -3.00 -9.36
C LEU A 127 19.95 -4.12 -9.16
N LEU A 128 20.41 -5.36 -8.98
CA LEU A 128 19.54 -6.51 -8.73
C LEU A 128 18.75 -6.35 -7.41
N ALA A 129 19.38 -5.82 -6.37
CA ALA A 129 18.71 -5.50 -5.11
C ALA A 129 17.61 -4.43 -5.30
N GLY A 130 17.89 -3.39 -6.09
CA GLY A 130 16.92 -2.35 -6.45
C GLY A 130 15.71 -2.90 -7.22
N ILE A 131 15.92 -3.80 -8.18
CA ILE A 131 14.84 -4.48 -8.90
C ILE A 131 13.95 -5.28 -7.93
N ILE A 132 14.56 -6.05 -7.02
CA ILE A 132 13.82 -6.83 -6.02
C ILE A 132 13.01 -5.91 -5.09
N ALA A 133 13.61 -4.80 -4.63
CA ALA A 133 12.92 -3.82 -3.79
C ALA A 133 11.73 -3.17 -4.51
N SER A 134 11.88 -2.83 -5.79
CA SER A 134 10.79 -2.29 -6.61
C SER A 134 9.62 -3.27 -6.75
N GLN A 135 9.89 -4.56 -6.95
CA GLN A 135 8.85 -5.60 -7.02
C GLN A 135 8.07 -5.76 -5.71
N ALA A 136 8.76 -5.65 -4.56
CA ALA A 136 8.11 -5.68 -3.26
C ALA A 136 7.14 -4.50 -3.08
N LEU A 137 7.53 -3.28 -3.47
CA LEU A 137 6.68 -2.10 -3.40
C LEU A 137 5.44 -2.18 -4.31
N ILE A 138 5.59 -2.71 -5.53
CA ILE A 138 4.46 -2.92 -6.45
C ILE A 138 3.45 -3.90 -5.84
N THR A 139 3.93 -4.99 -5.25
CA THR A 139 3.08 -6.01 -4.60
C THR A 139 2.36 -5.45 -3.37
N ALA A 140 3.04 -4.63 -2.57
CA ALA A 140 2.45 -3.93 -1.43
C ALA A 140 1.35 -2.95 -1.89
N ALA A 141 1.57 -2.23 -3.00
CA ALA A 141 0.58 -1.32 -3.56
C ALA A 141 -0.69 -2.06 -4.04
N PHE A 142 -0.55 -3.25 -4.64
CA PHE A 142 -1.72 -4.07 -4.99
C PHE A 142 -2.53 -4.50 -3.77
N SER A 143 -1.85 -4.87 -2.67
CA SER A 143 -2.49 -5.24 -1.42
C SER A 143 -3.26 -4.07 -0.80
N LEU A 144 -2.68 -2.87 -0.78
CA LEU A 144 -3.32 -1.65 -0.31
C LEU A 144 -4.54 -1.27 -1.19
N ALA A 145 -4.40 -1.36 -2.51
CA ALA A 145 -5.49 -1.08 -3.44
C ALA A 145 -6.64 -2.09 -3.31
N ALA A 146 -6.34 -3.37 -3.09
CA ALA A 146 -7.35 -4.39 -2.82
C ALA A 146 -8.10 -4.14 -1.50
N ALA A 147 -7.39 -3.73 -0.45
CA ALA A 147 -8.00 -3.32 0.82
C ALA A 147 -8.91 -2.08 0.65
N ALA A 148 -8.46 -1.09 -0.14
CA ALA A 148 -9.24 0.11 -0.44
C ALA A 148 -10.50 -0.18 -1.29
N ASP A 149 -10.45 -1.11 -2.25
CA ASP A 149 -11.65 -1.58 -2.96
C ASP A 149 -12.63 -2.30 -2.00
N GLY A 150 -12.10 -3.10 -1.07
CA GLY A 150 -12.87 -3.77 -0.02
C GLY A 150 -13.62 -2.81 0.92
N LEU A 151 -13.00 -1.67 1.26
CA LEU A 151 -13.63 -0.57 2.01
C LEU A 151 -14.59 0.28 1.16
N GLY A 152 -14.61 0.04 -0.15
CA GLY A 152 -15.46 0.73 -1.09
C GLY A 152 -14.93 2.09 -1.55
N TRP A 153 -13.65 2.41 -1.30
CA TRP A 153 -13.04 3.71 -1.62
C TRP A 153 -12.67 3.86 -3.10
N LEU A 154 -12.20 2.78 -3.72
CA LEU A 154 -11.83 2.74 -5.14
C LEU A 154 -12.94 2.15 -6.01
N PRO A 155 -13.06 2.51 -7.30
CA PRO A 155 -13.95 1.83 -8.25
C PRO A 155 -13.58 0.34 -8.33
N ARG A 156 -14.53 -0.53 -8.69
CA ARG A 156 -14.26 -1.98 -8.73
C ARG A 156 -13.27 -2.23 -9.85
N MET A 157 -12.04 -2.59 -9.49
CA MET A 157 -10.98 -2.88 -10.44
C MET A 157 -10.95 -4.37 -10.74
N ARG A 158 -10.45 -4.74 -11.92
CA ARG A 158 -10.20 -6.14 -12.26
C ARG A 158 -9.04 -6.64 -11.40
N THR A 159 -9.36 -7.49 -10.43
CA THR A 159 -8.37 -8.21 -9.63
C THR A 159 -8.06 -9.56 -10.28
N VAL A 160 -6.77 -9.89 -10.38
CA VAL A 160 -6.28 -11.19 -10.88
C VAL A 160 -5.51 -11.84 -9.74
N TYR A 161 -5.75 -13.14 -9.51
CA TYR A 161 -5.09 -13.93 -8.46
C TYR A 161 -4.14 -14.94 -9.11
N PRO A 162 -2.85 -14.60 -9.27
CA PRO A 162 -1.89 -15.48 -9.95
C PRO A 162 -1.52 -16.75 -9.18
N GLY A 163 -1.63 -16.77 -7.83
CA GLY A 163 -1.28 -17.95 -7.02
C GLY A 163 -2.44 -18.53 -6.21
N ASP A 164 -2.12 -19.52 -5.36
CA ASP A 164 -3.09 -20.28 -4.55
C ASP A 164 -3.48 -19.60 -3.24
N THR A 165 -2.72 -18.59 -2.82
CA THR A 165 -2.99 -17.80 -1.61
C THR A 165 -3.72 -16.51 -1.93
N LYS A 166 -4.77 -16.20 -1.15
CA LYS A 166 -5.59 -14.99 -1.28
C LYS A 166 -4.79 -13.67 -1.18
N GLY A 167 -3.58 -13.71 -0.61
CA GLY A 167 -2.67 -12.56 -0.48
C GLY A 167 -1.96 -12.17 -1.78
N GLN A 168 -1.93 -13.05 -2.79
CA GLN A 168 -1.32 -12.73 -4.08
C GLN A 168 -2.36 -12.08 -4.99
N VAL A 169 -2.49 -10.76 -4.86
CA VAL A 169 -3.41 -9.95 -5.67
C VAL A 169 -2.61 -9.15 -6.69
N CYS A 170 -3.03 -9.21 -7.94
CA CYS A 170 -2.52 -8.36 -9.00
C CYS A 170 -3.65 -7.47 -9.54
N ILE A 171 -3.39 -6.17 -9.64
CA ILE A 171 -4.34 -5.17 -10.16
C ILE A 171 -3.67 -4.42 -11.31
N PRO A 172 -3.90 -4.83 -12.58
CA PRO A 172 -3.19 -4.26 -13.73
C PRO A 172 -3.33 -2.73 -13.87
N ALA A 173 -4.48 -2.17 -13.46
CA ALA A 173 -4.69 -0.73 -13.49
C ALA A 173 -3.74 0.04 -12.54
N VAL A 174 -3.43 -0.56 -11.38
CA VAL A 174 -2.50 0.02 -10.39
C VAL A 174 -1.07 -0.06 -10.92
N ASP A 175 -0.72 -1.16 -11.60
CA ASP A 175 0.62 -1.36 -12.19
C ASP A 175 0.92 -0.31 -13.28
N VAL A 176 -0.02 -0.13 -14.22
CA VAL A 176 0.09 0.89 -15.28
C VAL A 176 0.17 2.29 -14.67
N PHE A 177 -0.66 2.58 -13.66
CA PHE A 177 -0.62 3.86 -12.95
C PHE A 177 0.73 4.10 -12.27
N LEU A 178 1.27 3.12 -11.54
CA LEU A 178 2.59 3.19 -10.91
C LEU A 178 3.69 3.42 -11.95
N CYS A 179 3.65 2.70 -13.07
CA CYS A 179 4.60 2.87 -14.16
C CYS A 179 4.60 4.31 -14.71
N VAL A 180 3.42 4.83 -15.06
CA VAL A 180 3.28 6.21 -15.56
C VAL A 180 3.72 7.23 -14.52
N ALA A 181 3.34 7.05 -13.25
CA ALA A 181 3.71 7.95 -12.16
C ALA A 181 5.23 7.95 -11.92
N CYS A 182 5.86 6.77 -11.87
CA CYS A 182 7.31 6.65 -11.70
C CYS A 182 8.09 7.29 -12.85
N VAL A 183 7.67 7.05 -14.10
CA VAL A 183 8.30 7.70 -15.27
C VAL A 183 8.11 9.22 -15.21
N GLY A 184 6.91 9.69 -14.87
CA GLY A 184 6.63 11.13 -14.73
C GLY A 184 7.50 11.81 -13.67
N VAL A 185 7.63 11.21 -12.49
CA VAL A 185 8.48 11.72 -11.40
C VAL A 185 9.95 11.71 -11.82
N MET A 186 10.42 10.64 -12.46
CA MET A 186 11.81 10.54 -12.92
C MET A 186 12.16 11.60 -13.96
N LEU A 187 11.27 11.84 -14.95
CA LEU A 187 11.46 12.89 -15.96
C LEU A 187 11.40 14.30 -15.38
N HIS A 188 10.64 14.51 -14.30
CA HIS A 188 10.53 15.79 -13.62
C HIS A 188 11.80 16.13 -12.83
N PHE A 189 12.25 15.24 -11.94
CA PHE A 189 13.36 15.53 -11.03
C PHE A 189 14.73 15.36 -11.66
N LYS A 190 14.91 14.39 -12.58
CA LYS A 190 16.15 14.08 -13.32
C LYS A 190 17.39 13.74 -12.47
N SER A 191 17.44 14.11 -11.20
CA SER A 191 18.49 13.78 -10.24
C SER A 191 17.92 13.03 -9.03
N SER A 192 18.71 12.09 -8.51
CA SER A 192 18.33 11.32 -7.32
C SER A 192 18.24 12.21 -6.08
N SER A 193 19.14 13.20 -5.94
CA SER A 193 19.18 14.10 -4.78
C SER A 193 17.93 14.97 -4.65
N ALA A 194 17.36 15.44 -5.77
CA ALA A 194 16.14 16.23 -5.74
C ALA A 194 14.90 15.36 -5.39
N MET A 195 14.94 14.07 -5.74
CA MET A 195 13.87 13.12 -5.41
C MET A 195 13.82 12.76 -3.92
N GLU A 196 14.97 12.80 -3.22
CA GLU A 196 15.07 12.51 -1.78
C GLU A 196 14.19 13.42 -0.94
N ALA A 197 14.18 14.73 -1.25
CA ALA A 197 13.36 15.72 -0.54
C ALA A 197 11.85 15.44 -0.69
N ALA A 198 11.42 15.00 -1.88
CA ALA A 198 10.03 14.70 -2.15
C ALA A 198 9.54 13.46 -1.39
N TYR A 199 10.28 12.35 -1.50
CA TYR A 199 9.87 11.08 -0.89
C TYR A 199 9.98 11.10 0.65
N GLY A 200 10.99 11.77 1.22
CA GLY A 200 11.16 11.87 2.68
C GLY A 200 9.94 12.47 3.40
N LEU A 201 9.28 13.45 2.78
CA LEU A 201 8.08 14.08 3.34
C LEU A 201 6.87 13.13 3.41
N ALA A 202 6.67 12.27 2.41
CA ALA A 202 5.58 11.27 2.45
C ALA A 202 5.77 10.28 3.59
N LEU A 203 7.00 9.79 3.75
CA LEU A 203 7.31 8.79 4.74
C LEU A 203 7.17 9.30 6.17
N ILE A 204 7.63 10.52 6.45
CA ILE A 204 7.50 11.05 7.82
C ILE A 204 6.03 11.22 8.22
N VAL A 205 5.16 11.58 7.27
CA VAL A 205 3.71 11.64 7.49
C VAL A 205 3.13 10.24 7.72
N ALA A 206 3.58 9.23 6.97
CA ALA A 206 3.15 7.85 7.17
C ALA A 206 3.55 7.32 8.56
N MET A 207 4.80 7.55 8.98
CA MET A 207 5.26 7.15 10.32
C MET A 207 4.51 7.86 11.44
N LEU A 208 4.23 9.17 11.29
CA LEU A 208 3.42 9.91 12.25
C LEU A 208 1.98 9.34 12.35
N MET A 209 1.41 8.90 11.21
CA MET A 209 0.11 8.24 11.17
C MET A 209 0.14 6.89 11.89
N ASP A 210 1.20 6.11 11.75
CA ASP A 210 1.39 4.83 12.45
C ASP A 210 1.55 5.05 13.96
N THR A 211 2.34 6.03 14.38
CA THR A 211 2.47 6.42 15.79
C THR A 211 1.14 6.86 16.38
N PHE A 212 0.34 7.63 15.62
CA PHE A 212 -1.02 8.00 16.01
C PHE A 212 -1.96 6.78 16.10
N MET A 213 -1.90 5.85 15.13
CA MET A 213 -2.68 4.62 15.15
C MET A 213 -2.31 3.72 16.34
N LEU A 214 -1.02 3.65 16.68
CA LEU A 214 -0.54 2.92 17.87
C LEU A 214 -1.08 3.55 19.15
N TRP A 215 -1.00 4.87 19.28
CA TRP A 215 -1.58 5.60 20.41
C TRP A 215 -3.09 5.33 20.53
N TYR A 216 -3.81 5.42 19.41
CA TYR A 216 -5.25 5.14 19.36
C TYR A 216 -5.56 3.70 19.77
N TRP A 217 -4.80 2.73 19.26
CA TRP A 217 -4.97 1.31 19.60
C TRP A 217 -4.74 1.05 21.09
N ILE A 218 -3.66 1.57 21.68
CA ILE A 218 -3.38 1.41 23.12
C ILE A 218 -4.52 1.98 23.96
N ARG A 219 -5.04 3.15 23.57
CA ARG A 219 -6.06 3.86 24.35
C ARG A 219 -7.46 3.27 24.19
N HIS A 220 -7.88 2.97 22.97
CA HIS A 220 -9.26 2.64 22.65
C HIS A 220 -9.52 1.16 22.41
N VAL A 221 -8.51 0.39 21.98
CA VAL A 221 -8.66 -1.05 21.70
C VAL A 221 -8.09 -1.89 22.84
N ALA A 222 -6.90 -1.57 23.31
CA ALA A 222 -6.27 -2.26 24.45
C ALA A 222 -6.73 -1.71 25.81
N HIS A 223 -7.56 -0.65 25.81
CA HIS A 223 -8.13 0.01 27.00
C HIS A 223 -7.10 0.34 28.09
N ARG A 224 -5.86 0.67 27.72
CA ARG A 224 -4.81 1.05 28.68
C ARG A 224 -4.91 2.54 29.05
N ALA A 225 -4.26 2.89 30.15
CA ALA A 225 -4.22 4.26 30.65
C ALA A 225 -3.47 5.19 29.67
N ALA A 226 -3.91 6.44 29.57
CA ALA A 226 -3.36 7.41 28.62
C ALA A 226 -1.86 7.68 28.83
N TRP A 227 -1.37 7.63 30.07
CA TRP A 227 0.04 7.81 30.37
C TRP A 227 0.92 6.70 29.77
N MET A 228 0.42 5.45 29.69
CA MET A 228 1.15 4.35 29.05
C MET A 228 1.24 4.57 27.53
N ALA A 229 0.18 5.10 26.93
CA ALA A 229 0.17 5.43 25.51
C ALA A 229 1.17 6.55 25.20
N TRP A 230 1.20 7.61 26.03
CA TRP A 230 2.19 8.69 25.89
C TRP A 230 3.62 8.26 26.20
N LEU A 231 3.83 7.37 27.17
CA LEU A 231 5.16 6.83 27.45
C LEU A 231 5.69 6.00 26.27
N ALA A 232 4.82 5.21 25.63
CA ALA A 232 5.20 4.40 24.48
C ALA A 232 5.37 5.23 23.19
N CYS A 233 4.46 6.17 22.91
CA CYS A 233 4.42 6.90 21.64
C CYS A 233 5.17 8.23 21.68
N GLY A 234 5.35 8.83 22.87
CA GLY A 234 5.96 10.15 23.05
C GLY A 234 7.38 10.26 22.47
N PRO A 235 8.29 9.31 22.73
CA PRO A 235 9.62 9.33 22.14
C PRO A 235 9.62 9.26 20.61
N PHE A 236 8.74 8.43 20.02
CA PHE A 236 8.60 8.32 18.57
C PHE A 236 8.04 9.61 17.98
N ALA A 237 6.95 10.13 18.54
CA ALA A 237 6.33 11.36 18.08
C ALA A 237 7.28 12.56 18.18
N LEU A 238 8.08 12.68 19.25
CA LEU A 238 9.06 13.76 19.39
C LEU A 238 10.11 13.71 18.28
N LEU A 239 10.65 12.52 18.02
CA LEU A 239 11.69 12.30 17.01
C LEU A 239 11.14 12.46 15.58
N GLU A 240 9.91 11.99 15.33
CA GLU A 240 9.21 12.18 14.07
C GLU A 240 8.87 13.65 13.81
N LEU A 241 8.43 14.39 14.83
CA LEU A 241 8.17 15.83 14.70
C LEU A 241 9.46 16.62 14.41
N ALA A 242 10.58 16.25 15.03
CA ALA A 242 11.88 16.85 14.70
C ALA A 242 12.30 16.56 13.24
N PHE A 243 12.09 15.34 12.75
CA PHE A 243 12.31 14.99 11.35
C PHE A 243 11.37 15.72 10.38
N LEU A 244 10.10 15.90 10.78
CA LEU A 244 9.12 16.63 10.00
C LEU A 244 9.50 18.10 9.87
N GLU A 245 9.90 18.74 10.97
CA GLU A 245 10.39 20.12 10.98
C GLU A 245 11.61 20.29 10.06
N ALA A 246 12.58 19.38 10.16
CA ALA A 246 13.74 19.37 9.26
C ALA A 246 13.37 19.16 7.78
N SER A 247 12.34 18.35 7.51
CA SER A 247 11.89 18.05 6.14
C SER A 247 11.05 19.17 5.53
N LEU A 248 10.31 19.94 6.36
CA LEU A 248 9.54 21.11 5.91
C LEU A 248 10.46 22.22 5.35
N GLY A 249 11.70 22.33 5.82
CA GLY A 249 12.69 23.24 5.24
C GLY A 249 12.95 22.99 3.75
N LYS A 250 12.80 21.74 3.28
CA LYS A 250 12.97 21.34 1.87
C LYS A 250 11.66 21.24 1.09
N PHE A 251 10.56 21.76 1.65
CA PHE A 251 9.24 21.67 1.01
C PHE A 251 9.23 22.32 -0.38
N LEU A 252 9.87 23.48 -0.51
CA LEU A 252 9.95 24.22 -1.78
C LEU A 252 10.92 23.59 -2.79
N GLU A 253 11.87 22.77 -2.34
CA GLU A 253 12.86 22.11 -3.19
C GLU A 253 12.33 20.83 -3.85
N GLY A 254 11.14 20.35 -3.46
CA GLY A 254 10.51 19.16 -4.07
C GLY A 254 9.39 18.53 -3.27
N GLY A 255 9.31 18.79 -1.95
CA GLY A 255 8.26 18.23 -1.07
C GLY A 255 6.83 18.54 -1.51
N TYR A 256 6.61 19.69 -2.17
CA TYR A 256 5.29 20.09 -2.67
C TYR A 256 4.67 19.09 -3.66
N ILE A 257 5.49 18.37 -4.43
CA ILE A 257 5.01 17.40 -5.44
C ILE A 257 4.32 16.22 -4.76
N THR A 258 4.90 15.75 -3.66
CA THR A 258 4.36 14.65 -2.87
C THR A 258 3.00 15.02 -2.27
N VAL A 259 2.87 16.24 -1.74
CA VAL A 259 1.60 16.75 -1.21
C VAL A 259 0.57 16.96 -2.32
N ALA A 260 0.99 17.48 -3.49
CA ALA A 260 0.11 17.64 -4.64
C ALA A 260 -0.43 16.29 -5.15
N LEU A 261 0.44 15.28 -5.28
CA LEU A 261 0.06 13.93 -5.69
C LEU A 261 -0.85 13.27 -4.65
N ALA A 262 -0.55 13.39 -3.36
CA ALA A 262 -1.41 12.90 -2.28
C ALA A 262 -2.78 13.58 -2.32
N GLY A 263 -2.83 14.90 -2.52
CA GLY A 263 -4.06 15.68 -2.67
C GLY A 263 -4.89 15.22 -3.87
N LEU A 264 -4.25 14.96 -5.01
CA LEU A 264 -4.92 14.42 -6.20
C LEU A 264 -5.53 13.04 -5.94
N ILE A 265 -4.76 12.13 -5.33
CA ILE A 265 -5.24 10.78 -4.99
C ILE A 265 -6.42 10.87 -4.01
N LEU A 266 -6.31 11.67 -2.95
CA LEU A 266 -7.38 11.88 -1.98
C LEU A 266 -8.63 12.49 -2.61
N PHE A 267 -8.46 13.44 -3.54
CA PHE A 267 -9.57 14.01 -4.30
C PHE A 267 -10.27 12.93 -5.13
N CYS A 268 -9.52 12.11 -5.87
CA CYS A 268 -10.07 11.00 -6.64
C CYS A 268 -10.81 9.99 -5.75
N LEU A 269 -10.24 9.61 -4.61
CA LEU A 269 -10.89 8.71 -3.63
C LEU A 269 -12.19 9.31 -3.11
N ARG A 270 -12.18 10.59 -2.71
CA ARG A 270 -13.36 11.29 -2.19
C ARG A 270 -14.45 11.42 -3.25
N ALA A 271 -14.08 11.68 -4.50
CA ALA A 271 -15.01 11.69 -5.63
C ALA A 271 -15.65 10.31 -5.83
N CYS A 272 -14.87 9.23 -5.81
CA CYS A 272 -15.37 7.86 -5.94
C CYS A 272 -16.32 7.47 -4.81
N ILE A 273 -15.95 7.79 -3.56
CA ILE A 273 -16.80 7.54 -2.39
C ILE A 273 -18.13 8.30 -2.52
N ARG A 274 -18.09 9.56 -2.96
CA ARG A 274 -19.29 10.37 -3.15
C ARG A 274 -20.19 9.81 -4.24
N VAL A 275 -19.64 9.45 -5.40
CA VAL A 275 -20.40 8.84 -6.51
C VAL A 275 -21.07 7.55 -6.06
N ARG A 276 -20.34 6.68 -5.35
CA ARG A 276 -20.92 5.45 -4.78
C ARG A 276 -21.99 5.71 -3.73
N GLY A 277 -21.81 6.73 -2.89
CA GLY A 277 -22.82 7.17 -1.94
C GLY A 277 -24.12 7.57 -2.65
N LEU A 278 -24.01 8.34 -3.73
CA LEU A 278 -25.14 8.74 -4.56
C LEU A 278 -25.81 7.55 -5.26
N GLU A 279 -25.04 6.60 -5.79
CA GLU A 279 -25.59 5.35 -6.35
C GLU A 279 -26.36 4.55 -5.31
N ARG A 280 -25.86 4.44 -4.07
CA ARG A 280 -26.56 3.72 -2.99
C ARG A 280 -27.88 4.38 -2.64
N VAL A 281 -27.92 5.71 -2.54
CA VAL A 281 -29.15 6.47 -2.25
C VAL A 281 -30.16 6.36 -3.38
N ARG A 282 -29.69 6.30 -4.64
CA ARG A 282 -30.56 6.15 -5.82
C ARG A 282 -31.14 4.73 -5.95
N ARG A 283 -30.42 3.70 -5.46
CA ARG A 283 -30.94 2.32 -5.37
C ARG A 283 -32.01 2.21 -4.29
N ARG A 284 -33.23 2.68 -4.58
CA ARG A 284 -34.40 2.34 -3.76
C ARG A 284 -34.64 0.84 -3.91
N MET A 285 -34.49 0.10 -2.82
CA MET A 285 -34.73 -1.34 -2.80
C MET A 285 -36.21 -1.61 -2.53
N ILE A 286 -36.80 -2.55 -3.27
CA ILE A 286 -38.17 -3.05 -3.08
C ILE A 286 -38.07 -4.46 -2.49
N ARG A 287 -38.93 -4.76 -1.50
CA ARG A 287 -39.06 -6.11 -0.94
C ARG A 287 -39.60 -7.08 -1.99
N VAL A 288 -38.99 -8.25 -2.08
CA VAL A 288 -39.38 -9.30 -3.03
C VAL A 288 -40.84 -9.70 -2.89
N ASP A 289 -41.38 -9.77 -1.67
CA ASP A 289 -42.77 -10.19 -1.43
C ASP A 289 -43.81 -9.25 -2.09
N HIS A 290 -43.49 -7.95 -2.17
CA HIS A 290 -44.32 -6.98 -2.90
C HIS A 290 -44.08 -7.05 -4.41
N LEU A 291 -42.90 -7.48 -4.84
CA LEU A 291 -42.60 -7.62 -6.27
C LEU A 291 -43.26 -8.85 -6.87
N SER A 292 -43.27 -10.00 -6.18
CA SER A 292 -43.91 -11.23 -6.68
C SER A 292 -45.40 -11.01 -6.94
N THR A 293 -46.10 -10.37 -6.00
CA THR A 293 -47.51 -9.98 -6.15
C THR A 293 -47.74 -9.01 -7.31
N MET A 294 -46.89 -7.99 -7.47
CA MET A 294 -46.96 -7.07 -8.62
C MET A 294 -46.68 -7.74 -9.96
N LEU A 295 -45.77 -8.71 -10.02
CA LEU A 295 -45.44 -9.46 -11.24
C LEU A 295 -46.57 -10.41 -11.65
N GLU A 296 -47.24 -11.03 -10.67
CA GLU A 296 -48.43 -11.84 -10.94
C GLU A 296 -49.56 -10.99 -11.52
N GLN A 297 -49.84 -9.82 -10.92
CA GLN A 297 -50.83 -8.88 -11.44
C GLN A 297 -50.49 -8.41 -12.87
N ALA A 298 -49.23 -8.02 -13.11
CA ALA A 298 -48.78 -7.56 -14.42
C ALA A 298 -48.82 -8.66 -15.50
N ALA A 299 -48.74 -9.92 -15.09
CA ALA A 299 -48.75 -11.05 -16.01
C ALA A 299 -50.16 -11.63 -16.25
N SER A 300 -51.14 -11.26 -15.43
CA SER A 300 -52.58 -11.55 -15.64
C SER A 300 -53.28 -10.51 -16.53
N ASP A 301 -52.63 -9.38 -16.82
CA ASP A 301 -53.14 -8.35 -17.74
C ASP A 301 -53.15 -8.89 -19.19
N GLU A 302 -54.34 -9.15 -19.74
CA GLU A 302 -54.55 -9.71 -21.09
C GLU A 302 -54.17 -8.72 -22.20
N ASN A 303 -54.17 -7.41 -21.94
CA ASN A 303 -53.87 -6.38 -22.93
C ASN A 303 -52.39 -6.28 -23.31
N ARG A 304 -51.54 -7.15 -22.76
CA ARG A 304 -50.09 -7.11 -22.93
C ARG A 304 -49.59 -8.44 -23.49
N ASP A 305 -48.82 -8.37 -24.58
CA ASP A 305 -48.17 -9.55 -25.16
C ASP A 305 -46.94 -9.99 -24.35
N TYR A 306 -46.63 -11.28 -24.42
CA TYR A 306 -45.41 -11.83 -23.86
C TYR A 306 -44.20 -11.39 -24.66
N VAL A 307 -43.22 -10.78 -23.98
CA VAL A 307 -41.95 -10.36 -24.58
C VAL A 307 -40.98 -11.53 -24.69
N ALA A 308 -41.00 -12.45 -23.73
CA ALA A 308 -40.16 -13.66 -23.71
C ALA A 308 -40.73 -14.70 -22.74
N ASP A 309 -40.33 -15.97 -22.91
CA ASP A 309 -40.68 -17.02 -21.94
C ASP A 309 -39.93 -16.85 -20.62
N GLN A 310 -38.63 -16.50 -20.68
CA GLN A 310 -37.79 -16.32 -19.49
C GLN A 310 -36.96 -15.05 -19.63
N ILE A 311 -36.93 -14.23 -18.58
CA ILE A 311 -36.04 -13.06 -18.54
C ILE A 311 -35.21 -13.11 -17.27
N VAL A 312 -33.91 -12.86 -17.43
CA VAL A 312 -32.91 -12.93 -16.37
C VAL A 312 -32.37 -11.54 -16.05
N TRP A 313 -32.36 -11.17 -14.77
CA TRP A 313 -31.68 -9.98 -14.27
C TRP A 313 -30.67 -10.33 -13.20
N LEU A 314 -29.55 -9.62 -13.21
CA LEU A 314 -28.54 -9.69 -12.17
C LEU A 314 -28.91 -8.74 -11.03
N THR A 315 -28.99 -9.28 -9.81
CA THR A 315 -29.30 -8.53 -8.60
C THR A 315 -28.12 -8.56 -7.63
N PRO A 316 -27.76 -7.44 -6.99
CA PRO A 316 -26.59 -7.38 -6.12
C PRO A 316 -26.88 -7.84 -4.67
N ASP A 317 -28.13 -8.13 -4.30
CA ASP A 317 -28.51 -8.44 -2.92
C ASP A 317 -28.10 -9.87 -2.51
N PRO A 318 -27.15 -10.06 -1.57
CA PRO A 318 -26.72 -11.35 -1.09
C PRO A 318 -27.80 -12.11 -0.34
N ARG A 319 -28.83 -11.45 0.20
CA ARG A 319 -29.89 -12.12 0.98
C ARG A 319 -31.08 -12.54 0.12
N MET A 320 -31.09 -12.17 -1.16
CA MET A 320 -32.19 -12.39 -2.12
C MET A 320 -33.53 -11.80 -1.64
N GLY A 321 -33.55 -10.89 -0.67
CA GLY A 321 -34.78 -10.34 -0.09
C GLY A 321 -35.22 -9.02 -0.73
N MET A 322 -34.29 -8.35 -1.41
CA MET A 322 -34.48 -7.01 -1.94
C MET A 322 -34.02 -6.91 -3.40
N ILE A 323 -34.79 -6.22 -4.22
CA ILE A 323 -34.47 -5.96 -5.63
C ILE A 323 -34.47 -4.45 -5.88
N ASN A 324 -33.54 -3.96 -6.70
CA ASN A 324 -33.48 -2.53 -7.05
C ASN A 324 -34.75 -2.11 -7.79
N ARG A 325 -35.35 -0.97 -7.41
CA ARG A 325 -36.57 -0.41 -8.00
C ARG A 325 -36.51 -0.30 -9.51
N ASP A 326 -35.39 0.14 -10.07
CA ASP A 326 -35.26 0.29 -11.53
C ASP A 326 -35.35 -1.08 -12.24
N VAL A 327 -34.77 -2.12 -11.64
CA VAL A 327 -34.86 -3.50 -12.11
C VAL A 327 -36.29 -4.03 -11.95
N ALA A 328 -36.90 -3.81 -10.79
CA ALA A 328 -38.29 -4.21 -10.52
C ALA A 328 -39.29 -3.56 -11.49
N VAL A 329 -39.16 -2.26 -11.75
CA VAL A 329 -39.98 -1.55 -12.75
C VAL A 329 -39.73 -2.09 -14.15
N SER A 330 -38.47 -2.39 -14.50
CA SER A 330 -38.15 -3.03 -15.78
C SER A 330 -38.74 -4.43 -15.92
N MET A 331 -38.80 -5.21 -14.83
CA MET A 331 -39.42 -6.53 -14.80
C MET A 331 -40.93 -6.41 -15.04
N ILE A 332 -41.62 -5.55 -14.29
CA ILE A 332 -43.07 -5.31 -14.44
C ILE A 332 -43.41 -4.79 -15.85
N ARG A 333 -42.54 -3.97 -16.46
CA ARG A 333 -42.72 -3.49 -17.83
C ARG A 333 -42.53 -4.56 -18.90
N ARG A 334 -41.91 -5.71 -18.65
CA ARG A 334 -41.69 -6.74 -19.67
C ARG A 334 -42.39 -8.02 -19.27
N LYS A 335 -43.57 -8.28 -19.85
CA LYS A 335 -44.36 -9.47 -19.53
C LYS A 335 -43.62 -10.74 -19.98
N ALA A 336 -43.30 -11.61 -19.03
CA ALA A 336 -42.68 -12.90 -19.27
C ALA A 336 -43.41 -14.02 -18.50
N ARG A 337 -43.21 -15.28 -18.91
CA ARG A 337 -43.74 -16.43 -18.16
C ARG A 337 -43.00 -16.63 -16.84
N MET A 338 -41.67 -16.51 -16.85
CA MET A 338 -40.82 -16.64 -15.67
C MET A 338 -39.77 -15.53 -15.57
N TYR A 339 -39.59 -15.00 -14.37
CA TYR A 339 -38.60 -13.97 -14.06
C TYR A 339 -37.49 -14.59 -13.22
N TRP A 340 -36.23 -14.37 -13.60
CA TRP A 340 -35.06 -14.85 -12.85
C TRP A 340 -34.30 -13.68 -12.25
N ALA A 341 -34.11 -13.68 -10.94
CA ALA A 341 -33.23 -12.77 -10.22
C ALA A 341 -31.98 -13.54 -9.78
N VAL A 342 -30.85 -13.29 -10.44
CA VAL A 342 -29.58 -13.99 -10.21
C VAL A 342 -28.64 -13.12 -9.40
N THR A 343 -28.24 -13.59 -8.22
CA THR A 343 -27.22 -12.95 -7.39
C THR A 343 -25.93 -13.76 -7.44
N VAL A 344 -24.80 -13.10 -7.69
CA VAL A 344 -23.47 -13.71 -7.57
C VAL A 344 -22.75 -13.15 -6.36
N THR A 345 -22.37 -14.04 -5.45
CA THR A 345 -21.61 -13.75 -4.23
C THR A 345 -20.28 -14.50 -4.26
N GLN A 346 -19.24 -13.93 -3.67
CA GLN A 346 -17.91 -14.52 -3.63
C GLN A 346 -17.68 -15.20 -2.28
N THR A 347 -17.22 -16.46 -2.29
CA THR A 347 -16.83 -17.22 -1.10
C THR A 347 -15.34 -17.12 -0.84
N ASN A 348 -14.92 -17.47 0.38
CA ASN A 348 -13.51 -17.46 0.78
C ASN A 348 -12.74 -18.69 0.28
N ASP A 349 -13.42 -19.77 -0.09
CA ASP A 349 -12.79 -20.93 -0.69
C ASP A 349 -12.48 -20.68 -2.17
N PRO A 350 -11.34 -21.18 -2.70
CA PRO A 350 -10.88 -20.85 -4.05
C PRO A 350 -11.79 -21.37 -5.15
N ASP A 351 -12.26 -22.62 -5.03
CA ASP A 351 -12.95 -23.36 -6.10
C ASP A 351 -14.41 -23.73 -5.76
N SER A 352 -14.97 -23.21 -4.66
CA SER A 352 -16.32 -23.58 -4.25
C SER A 352 -17.39 -23.03 -5.20
N VAL A 353 -18.36 -23.87 -5.58
CA VAL A 353 -19.53 -23.46 -6.36
C VAL A 353 -20.76 -23.94 -5.62
N GLU A 354 -21.31 -23.06 -4.79
CA GLU A 354 -22.58 -23.29 -4.10
C GLU A 354 -23.72 -22.58 -4.84
N ARG A 355 -24.89 -23.23 -4.87
CA ARG A 355 -26.09 -22.70 -5.52
C ARG A 355 -27.26 -22.76 -4.55
N ASP A 356 -27.90 -21.63 -4.32
CA ASP A 356 -29.15 -21.54 -3.55
C ASP A 356 -30.26 -21.06 -4.48
N VAL A 357 -31.41 -21.71 -4.44
CA VAL A 357 -32.55 -21.42 -5.32
C VAL A 357 -33.81 -21.28 -4.48
N LYS A 358 -34.52 -20.17 -4.65
CA LYS A 358 -35.81 -19.91 -4.03
C LYS A 358 -36.82 -19.55 -5.10
N VAL A 359 -38.00 -20.15 -5.06
CA VAL A 359 -39.06 -19.94 -6.03
C VAL A 359 -40.26 -19.31 -5.31
N ASP A 360 -40.70 -18.14 -5.76
CA ASP A 360 -41.91 -17.48 -5.28
C ASP A 360 -42.80 -17.12 -6.48
N GLY A 361 -43.81 -17.97 -6.74
CA GLY A 361 -44.71 -17.81 -7.88
C GLY A 361 -43.95 -17.81 -9.21
N ARG A 362 -44.06 -16.72 -9.97
CA ARG A 362 -43.36 -16.54 -11.27
C ARG A 362 -41.94 -15.97 -11.15
N LEU A 363 -41.45 -15.70 -9.93
CA LEU A 363 -40.12 -15.16 -9.68
C LEU A 363 -39.19 -16.24 -9.09
N VAL A 364 -38.15 -16.61 -9.84
CA VAL A 364 -37.09 -17.51 -9.40
C VAL A 364 -35.89 -16.68 -8.95
N ARG A 365 -35.43 -16.91 -7.74
CA ARG A 365 -34.25 -16.28 -7.15
C ARG A 365 -33.14 -17.31 -7.09
N LEU A 366 -32.00 -17.00 -7.70
CA LEU A 366 -30.88 -17.92 -7.78
C LEU A 366 -29.61 -17.24 -7.30
N ARG A 367 -28.89 -17.85 -6.36
CA ARG A 367 -27.65 -17.33 -5.80
C ARG A 367 -26.53 -18.28 -6.17
N PHE A 368 -25.56 -17.77 -6.91
CA PHE A 368 -24.27 -18.41 -7.07
C PHE A 368 -23.32 -17.88 -6.00
N LYS A 369 -22.79 -18.78 -5.19
CA LYS A 369 -21.64 -18.53 -4.32
C LYS A 369 -20.43 -19.13 -5.03
N LEU A 370 -19.64 -18.27 -5.66
CA LEU A 370 -18.46 -18.68 -6.44
C LEU A 370 -17.19 -18.39 -5.65
N GLY A 371 -16.28 -19.36 -5.65
CA GLY A 371 -14.95 -19.22 -5.08
C GLY A 371 -14.16 -18.14 -5.80
N PHE A 372 -13.16 -17.58 -5.11
CA PHE A 372 -12.48 -16.39 -5.61
C PHE A 372 -11.62 -16.60 -6.86
N LYS A 373 -11.30 -17.86 -7.21
CA LYS A 373 -10.61 -18.22 -8.47
C LYS A 373 -11.56 -18.54 -9.62
N VAL A 374 -12.83 -18.83 -9.34
CA VAL A 374 -13.78 -19.21 -10.39
C VAL A 374 -14.11 -17.97 -11.23
N PRO A 375 -13.78 -17.95 -12.54
CA PRO A 375 -14.09 -16.82 -13.40
C PRO A 375 -15.59 -16.60 -13.39
N ARG A 376 -16.02 -15.34 -13.23
CA ARG A 376 -17.44 -14.99 -13.28
C ARG A 376 -17.91 -15.29 -14.71
N PRO A 377 -18.84 -16.23 -14.93
CA PRO A 377 -19.21 -16.66 -16.27
C PRO A 377 -20.03 -15.61 -17.06
N ILE A 378 -20.14 -14.38 -16.55
CA ILE A 378 -20.97 -13.33 -17.12
C ILE A 378 -20.18 -12.01 -16.98
N SER A 379 -19.36 -11.71 -17.98
CA SER A 379 -18.79 -10.38 -18.25
C SER A 379 -19.54 -9.73 -19.39
#